data_AF-A0A8J2Z748-F1
#
_entry.id   AF-A0A8J2Z748-F1
#
_cell.length_a   1.000
_cell.length_b   1.000
_cell.length_c   1.000
_cell.angle_alpha   90.00
_cell.angle_beta   90.00
_cell.angle_gamma   90.00
#
_symmetry.space_group_name_H-M   'P 1'
#
loop_
_entity.id
_entity.type
_entity.pdbx_description
1 polymer ?
#
loop_
_entity_poly.entity_id
_entity_poly.type
_entity_poly.pdbx_seq_one_letter_code
_entity_poly.pdbx_strand_id
1 'polypeptide(L)'
;MLAVDMRSQRSQRNERHQKGQRIRKNKQFEKLLSRTVLLNFFAIFCMFCMFCIFVISLLGITQYSYSKDLGKYGHTFDIVEVNFLDFIHVKLKALEQSGFLAQWQREVQDQVKAKMLRPTPVNIPTTVTPDVFYYQPIMTLQKNIIDHTGKVIYPKGLTINALDISTYPKVLQQYALTPPIYDTVLLFADGDDVLQVKWLKTKLMQLQRSKTPLKVILTGGNVHEVSLALDHNVRFDQGGFITRTFGIKAVPSIVTKDNVSMKIQEISYREVVFLAQID
;
A
#
# COMPACT_ATOMS: atom_id res chain seq x y z
N MET A 1 -75.48 62.22 -59.95
CA MET A 1 -76.49 61.99 -58.90
C MET A 1 -77.29 60.76 -59.31
N LEU A 2 -77.32 59.78 -58.42
CA LEU A 2 -78.34 58.73 -58.35
C LEU A 2 -78.42 57.75 -59.53
N ALA A 3 -78.85 56.51 -59.36
CA ALA A 3 -79.04 55.65 -58.21
C ALA A 3 -79.96 54.52 -58.68
N VAL A 4 -79.91 53.41 -57.95
CA VAL A 4 -81.11 52.71 -57.49
C VAL A 4 -82.19 52.56 -58.57
N ASP A 5 -82.07 51.54 -59.43
CA ASP A 5 -83.29 50.89 -59.92
C ASP A 5 -83.05 49.41 -60.17
N MET A 6 -83.13 48.64 -59.09
CA MET A 6 -84.36 47.99 -58.64
C MET A 6 -84.66 46.73 -59.47
N ARG A 7 -84.41 45.53 -58.95
CA ARG A 7 -84.93 44.84 -57.74
C ARG A 7 -86.15 43.93 -57.95
N SER A 8 -86.95 43.99 -59.02
CA SER A 8 -88.22 43.22 -59.08
C SER A 8 -88.26 42.02 -60.02
N GLN A 9 -87.63 42.07 -61.19
CA GLN A 9 -87.45 40.88 -62.06
C GLN A 9 -86.43 39.86 -61.49
N ARG A 10 -86.20 39.95 -60.18
CA ARG A 10 -85.37 39.13 -59.30
C ARG A 10 -85.98 37.79 -58.89
N SER A 11 -87.26 37.47 -59.13
CA SER A 11 -87.91 36.34 -58.43
C SER A 11 -88.21 35.10 -59.30
N GLN A 12 -89.04 35.20 -60.35
CA GLN A 12 -89.53 33.99 -61.06
C GLN A 12 -88.51 33.25 -61.92
N ARG A 13 -87.38 33.87 -62.26
CA ARG A 13 -86.30 33.16 -62.95
C ARG A 13 -85.44 32.34 -61.97
N ASN A 14 -85.59 32.54 -60.64
CA ASN A 14 -84.84 31.83 -59.58
C ASN A 14 -85.17 30.34 -59.48
N GLU A 15 -86.37 29.87 -59.83
CA GLU A 15 -86.72 28.44 -59.70
C GLU A 15 -86.31 27.60 -60.91
N ARG A 16 -86.38 28.15 -62.12
CA ARG A 16 -85.75 27.53 -63.29
C ARG A 16 -84.22 27.55 -63.16
N HIS A 17 -83.70 28.56 -62.46
CA HIS A 17 -82.36 28.55 -61.88
C HIS A 17 -82.15 27.31 -61.01
N GLN A 18 -83.07 26.93 -60.11
CA GLN A 18 -82.88 25.78 -59.20
C GLN A 18 -82.90 24.40 -59.90
N LYS A 19 -83.86 24.12 -60.79
CA LYS A 19 -83.97 22.78 -61.43
C LYS A 19 -82.85 22.53 -62.45
N GLY A 20 -82.50 23.56 -63.23
CA GLY A 20 -81.32 23.54 -64.11
C GLY A 20 -80.01 23.49 -63.31
N GLN A 21 -79.94 24.15 -62.16
CA GLN A 21 -78.81 24.03 -61.23
C GLN A 21 -78.66 22.61 -60.67
N ARG A 22 -79.74 21.85 -60.43
CA ARG A 22 -79.62 20.44 -59.98
C ARG A 22 -79.04 19.51 -61.05
N ILE A 23 -79.51 19.59 -62.29
CA ILE A 23 -78.99 18.76 -63.39
C ILE A 23 -77.56 19.16 -63.77
N ARG A 24 -77.27 20.47 -63.81
CA ARG A 24 -75.89 20.97 -63.98
C ARG A 24 -75.02 20.50 -62.82
N LYS A 25 -75.48 20.58 -61.56
CA LYS A 25 -74.72 20.08 -60.41
C LYS A 25 -74.43 18.57 -60.51
N ASN A 26 -75.38 17.73 -60.93
CA ASN A 26 -75.17 16.28 -61.00
C ASN A 26 -74.20 15.86 -62.13
N LYS A 27 -74.35 16.43 -63.33
CA LYS A 27 -73.38 16.18 -64.43
C LYS A 27 -72.02 16.81 -64.16
N GLN A 28 -71.98 17.97 -63.50
CA GLN A 28 -70.74 18.61 -63.06
C GLN A 28 -70.09 17.76 -61.95
N PHE A 29 -70.87 17.13 -61.06
CA PHE A 29 -70.38 16.14 -60.09
C PHE A 29 -69.78 14.91 -60.76
N GLU A 30 -70.43 14.29 -61.76
CA GLU A 30 -69.84 13.16 -62.49
C GLU A 30 -68.57 13.54 -63.26
N LYS A 31 -68.55 14.74 -63.89
CA LYS A 31 -67.36 15.24 -64.59
C LYS A 31 -66.22 15.58 -63.61
N LEU A 32 -66.55 16.04 -62.40
CA LEU A 32 -65.58 16.26 -61.32
C LEU A 32 -65.10 14.92 -60.74
N LEU A 33 -65.97 13.94 -60.49
CA LEU A 33 -65.60 12.59 -60.03
C LEU A 33 -64.69 11.89 -61.04
N SER A 34 -65.04 11.91 -62.34
CA SER A 34 -64.22 11.34 -63.41
C SER A 34 -62.86 12.05 -63.52
N ARG A 35 -62.84 13.39 -63.44
CA ARG A 35 -61.57 14.15 -63.47
C ARG A 35 -60.73 13.90 -62.22
N THR A 36 -61.30 13.85 -61.03
CA THR A 36 -60.57 13.60 -59.78
C THR A 36 -60.06 12.17 -59.72
N VAL A 37 -60.85 11.17 -60.15
CA VAL A 37 -60.39 9.77 -60.24
C VAL A 37 -59.28 9.63 -61.27
N LEU A 38 -59.41 10.22 -62.47
CA LEU A 38 -58.38 10.17 -63.51
C LEU A 38 -57.10 10.90 -63.08
N LEU A 39 -57.21 12.04 -62.40
CA LEU A 39 -56.07 12.80 -61.89
C LEU A 39 -55.37 12.06 -60.74
N ASN A 40 -56.13 11.39 -59.86
CA ASN A 40 -55.59 10.57 -58.79
C ASN A 40 -54.87 9.32 -59.34
N PHE A 41 -55.44 8.65 -60.35
CA PHE A 41 -54.76 7.53 -61.02
C PHE A 41 -53.45 7.98 -61.70
N PHE A 42 -53.45 9.13 -62.36
CA PHE A 42 -52.24 9.68 -62.98
C PHE A 42 -51.19 10.10 -61.93
N ALA A 43 -51.61 10.70 -60.80
CA ALA A 43 -50.72 11.08 -59.71
C ALA A 43 -50.12 9.86 -58.99
N ILE A 44 -50.90 8.81 -58.74
CA ILE A 44 -50.42 7.55 -58.15
C ILE A 44 -49.42 6.88 -59.09
N PHE A 45 -49.70 6.85 -60.40
CA PHE A 45 -48.77 6.31 -61.40
C PHE A 45 -47.45 7.10 -61.46
N CYS A 46 -47.51 8.44 -61.45
CA CYS A 46 -46.32 9.29 -61.36
C CYS A 46 -45.53 9.08 -60.06
N MET A 47 -46.20 8.96 -58.91
CA MET A 47 -45.53 8.64 -57.64
C MET A 47 -44.84 7.27 -57.68
N PHE A 48 -45.48 6.27 -58.27
CA PHE A 48 -44.91 4.93 -58.41
C PHE A 48 -43.68 4.95 -59.33
N CYS A 49 -43.75 5.66 -60.47
CA CYS A 49 -42.60 5.86 -61.35
C CYS A 49 -41.44 6.58 -60.64
N MET A 50 -41.71 7.65 -59.88
CA MET A 50 -40.68 8.37 -59.13
C MET A 50 -40.06 7.50 -58.03
N PHE A 51 -40.87 6.67 -57.36
CA PHE A 51 -40.39 5.72 -56.36
C PHE A 51 -39.51 4.63 -56.99
N CYS A 52 -39.90 4.09 -58.14
CA CYS A 52 -39.06 3.12 -58.88
C CYS A 52 -37.73 3.73 -59.30
N ILE A 53 -37.72 4.97 -59.80
CA ILE A 53 -36.47 5.68 -60.16
C ILE A 53 -35.59 5.92 -58.94
N PHE A 54 -36.18 6.30 -57.80
CA PHE A 54 -35.45 6.50 -56.55
C PHE A 54 -34.83 5.19 -56.01
N VAL A 55 -35.56 4.08 -56.08
CA VAL A 55 -35.04 2.76 -55.68
C VAL A 55 -33.90 2.29 -56.59
N ILE A 56 -34.02 2.49 -57.91
CA ILE A 56 -32.95 2.18 -58.87
C ILE A 56 -31.72 3.07 -58.61
N SER A 57 -31.93 4.34 -58.29
CA SER A 57 -30.85 5.25 -57.89
C SER A 57 -30.15 4.80 -56.60
N LEU A 58 -30.88 4.28 -55.60
CA LEU A 58 -30.26 3.78 -54.36
C LEU A 58 -29.45 2.50 -54.60
N LEU A 59 -29.92 1.62 -55.49
CA LEU A 59 -29.21 0.38 -55.84
C LEU A 59 -27.92 0.63 -56.62
N GLY A 60 -27.81 1.76 -57.34
CA GLY A 60 -26.59 2.15 -58.06
C GLY A 60 -25.44 2.67 -57.19
N ILE A 61 -25.67 2.90 -55.88
CA ILE A 61 -24.67 3.49 -54.96
C ILE A 61 -23.90 2.42 -54.17
N THR A 62 -24.12 1.13 -54.41
CA THR A 62 -23.30 0.09 -53.77
C THR A 62 -21.88 0.11 -54.33
N GLN A 63 -20.97 0.75 -53.60
CA GLN A 63 -19.56 0.81 -53.95
C GLN A 63 -18.94 -0.60 -53.88
N TYR A 64 -18.22 -0.97 -54.93
CA TYR A 64 -17.33 -2.13 -54.93
C TYR A 64 -16.21 -1.89 -53.91
N SER A 65 -16.31 -2.51 -52.73
CA SER A 65 -15.22 -2.49 -51.74
C SER A 65 -14.11 -3.43 -52.20
N TYR A 66 -13.05 -2.87 -52.76
CA TYR A 66 -11.79 -3.57 -52.98
C TYR A 66 -10.99 -3.54 -51.67
N SER A 67 -11.09 -4.57 -50.84
CA SER A 67 -10.12 -4.73 -49.75
C SER A 67 -8.80 -5.22 -50.34
N LYS A 68 -7.80 -4.34 -50.40
CA LYS A 68 -6.42 -4.74 -50.70
C LYS A 68 -5.80 -5.19 -49.37
N ASP A 69 -5.40 -6.45 -49.27
CA ASP A 69 -4.60 -6.93 -48.13
C ASP A 69 -3.24 -6.24 -48.21
N LEU A 70 -3.02 -5.28 -47.33
CA LEU A 70 -1.79 -4.50 -47.29
C LEU A 70 -0.63 -5.27 -46.65
N GLY A 71 -0.83 -6.51 -46.15
CA GLY A 71 0.22 -7.26 -45.47
C GLY A 71 0.82 -6.50 -44.27
N LYS A 72 1.81 -7.10 -43.61
CA LYS A 72 2.56 -6.44 -42.54
C LYS A 72 3.78 -5.71 -43.12
N TYR A 73 3.61 -4.46 -43.53
CA TYR A 73 4.75 -3.58 -43.81
C TYR A 73 5.27 -2.95 -42.51
N GLY A 74 6.30 -3.56 -41.95
CA GLY A 74 7.12 -3.00 -40.87
C GLY A 74 8.47 -3.71 -40.87
N HIS A 75 9.55 -2.97 -40.63
CA HIS A 75 10.87 -3.58 -40.42
C HIS A 75 10.80 -4.44 -39.15
N THR A 76 10.90 -5.77 -39.30
CA THR A 76 11.15 -6.68 -38.18
C THR A 76 12.65 -6.65 -37.90
N PHE A 77 13.03 -5.95 -36.85
CA PHE A 77 14.38 -6.03 -36.32
C PHE A 77 14.53 -7.33 -35.54
N ASP A 78 15.64 -8.04 -35.76
CA ASP A 78 16.00 -9.13 -34.86
C ASP A 78 16.18 -8.57 -33.45
N ILE A 79 15.56 -9.21 -32.46
CA ILE A 79 15.73 -8.85 -31.05
C ILE A 79 17.11 -9.38 -30.64
N VAL A 80 18.15 -8.59 -30.91
CA VAL A 80 19.51 -8.87 -30.44
C VAL A 80 19.66 -8.20 -29.07
N GLU A 81 19.31 -8.91 -28.01
CA GLU A 81 19.53 -8.42 -26.65
C GLU A 81 21.02 -8.22 -26.41
N VAL A 82 21.42 -6.98 -26.11
CA VAL A 82 22.77 -6.70 -25.62
C VAL A 82 22.97 -7.53 -24.34
N ASN A 83 24.09 -8.25 -24.25
CA ASN A 83 24.41 -9.00 -23.05
C ASN A 83 24.32 -8.08 -21.83
N PHE A 84 23.46 -8.44 -20.88
CA PHE A 84 23.15 -7.59 -19.74
C PHE A 84 24.39 -7.31 -18.87
N LEU A 85 25.33 -8.25 -18.77
CA LEU A 85 26.59 -8.05 -18.06
C LEU A 85 27.48 -7.03 -18.76
N ASP A 86 27.58 -7.08 -20.10
CA ASP A 86 28.37 -6.10 -20.87
C ASP A 86 27.79 -4.69 -20.71
N PHE A 87 26.45 -4.58 -20.73
CA PHE A 87 25.77 -3.32 -20.45
C PHE A 87 26.04 -2.78 -19.04
N ILE A 88 25.99 -3.64 -18.01
CA ILE A 88 26.36 -3.28 -16.64
C ILE A 88 27.82 -2.81 -16.58
N HIS A 89 28.75 -3.52 -17.22
CA HIS A 89 30.17 -3.16 -17.24
C HIS A 89 30.43 -1.80 -17.89
N VAL A 90 29.81 -1.53 -19.04
CA VAL A 90 29.92 -0.22 -19.71
C VAL A 90 29.40 0.89 -18.80
N LYS A 91 28.26 0.68 -18.13
CA LYS A 91 27.72 1.66 -17.17
C LYS A 91 28.61 1.86 -15.96
N LEU A 92 29.10 0.79 -15.34
CA LEU A 92 30.00 0.88 -14.19
C LEU A 92 31.29 1.62 -14.54
N LYS A 93 31.88 1.33 -15.71
CA LYS A 93 33.09 2.01 -16.18
C LYS A 93 32.86 3.50 -16.44
N ALA A 94 31.72 3.86 -17.02
CA ALA A 94 31.35 5.27 -17.20
C ALA A 94 31.17 5.99 -15.84
N LEU A 95 30.53 5.34 -14.86
CA LEU A 95 30.37 5.88 -13.51
C LEU A 95 31.70 5.98 -12.76
N GLU A 96 32.60 5.02 -12.94
CA GLU A 96 33.96 5.04 -12.39
C GLU A 96 34.77 6.21 -12.96
N GLN A 97 34.79 6.35 -14.30
CA GLN A 97 35.50 7.43 -14.98
C GLN A 97 34.96 8.81 -14.61
N SER A 98 33.66 8.93 -14.37
CA SER A 98 33.04 10.18 -13.89
C SER A 98 33.40 10.53 -12.44
N GLY A 99 34.05 9.63 -11.69
CA GLY A 99 34.34 9.79 -10.26
C GLY A 99 33.14 9.56 -9.33
N PHE A 100 31.95 9.31 -9.90
CA PHE A 100 30.71 9.11 -9.15
C PHE A 100 30.82 7.95 -8.15
N LEU A 101 31.40 6.80 -8.55
CA LEU A 101 31.51 5.64 -7.66
C LEU A 101 32.36 5.94 -6.41
N ALA A 102 33.45 6.68 -6.57
CA ALA A 102 34.31 7.07 -5.44
C ALA A 102 33.63 8.08 -4.51
N GLN A 103 32.82 8.99 -5.07
CA GLN A 103 31.98 9.88 -4.27
C GLN A 103 30.92 9.09 -3.51
N TRP A 104 30.14 8.27 -4.22
CA TRP A 104 29.07 7.44 -3.64
C TRP A 104 29.60 6.52 -2.54
N GLN A 105 30.75 5.88 -2.75
CA GLN A 105 31.38 5.05 -1.73
C GLN A 105 31.70 5.83 -0.45
N ARG A 106 32.24 7.06 -0.57
CA ARG A 106 32.51 7.92 0.60
C ARG A 106 31.22 8.30 1.31
N GLU A 107 30.19 8.71 0.58
CA GLU A 107 28.89 9.06 1.13
C GLU A 107 28.27 7.87 1.90
N VAL A 108 28.28 6.67 1.31
CA VAL A 108 27.78 5.46 1.97
C VAL A 108 28.61 5.13 3.21
N GLN A 109 29.94 5.23 3.14
CA GLN A 109 30.80 5.00 4.30
C GLN A 109 30.50 5.97 5.43
N ASP A 110 30.32 7.25 5.14
CA ASP A 110 30.03 8.28 6.13
C ASP A 110 28.63 8.11 6.73
N GLN A 111 27.63 7.75 5.91
CA GLN A 111 26.30 7.41 6.38
C GLN A 111 26.30 6.18 7.30
N VAL A 112 27.02 5.12 6.92
CA VAL A 112 27.12 3.90 7.74
C VAL A 112 27.82 4.21 9.07
N LYS A 113 28.94 4.95 9.05
CA LYS A 113 29.62 5.39 10.28
C LYS A 113 28.67 6.19 11.18
N ALA A 114 28.00 7.21 10.63
CA ALA A 114 27.05 8.02 11.37
C ALA A 114 25.93 7.17 11.99
N LYS A 115 25.42 6.18 11.23
CA LYS A 115 24.35 5.28 11.70
C LYS A 115 24.81 4.29 12.77
N MET A 116 26.05 3.80 12.68
CA MET A 116 26.64 2.91 13.68
C MET A 116 26.90 3.63 15.00
N LEU A 117 27.40 4.87 14.94
CA LEU A 117 27.61 5.71 16.12
C LEU A 117 26.28 6.10 16.76
N ARG A 118 25.28 6.43 15.95
CA ARG A 118 23.98 6.91 16.41
C ARG A 118 22.82 6.15 15.72
N PRO A 119 22.48 4.94 16.23
CA PRO A 119 21.38 4.14 15.71
C PRO A 119 20.03 4.86 15.84
N THR A 120 18.98 4.37 15.16
CA THR A 120 17.63 4.93 15.32
C THR A 120 17.17 4.72 16.77
N PRO A 121 16.80 5.80 17.51
CA PRO A 121 16.27 5.68 18.87
C PRO A 121 15.02 4.79 18.94
N VAL A 122 14.91 4.06 20.04
CA VAL A 122 13.70 3.35 20.42
C VAL A 122 12.83 4.32 21.22
N ASN A 123 11.61 4.55 20.75
CA ASN A 123 10.69 5.50 21.39
C ASN A 123 10.16 4.94 22.72
N ILE A 124 10.89 5.16 23.81
CA ILE A 124 10.55 4.74 25.17
C ILE A 124 10.67 5.98 26.07
N PRO A 125 9.63 6.32 26.84
CA PRO A 125 9.65 7.48 27.71
C PRO A 125 10.55 7.28 28.94
N THR A 126 10.89 8.39 29.58
CA THR A 126 11.58 8.37 30.86
C THR A 126 10.66 7.91 32.00
N THR A 127 11.17 7.09 32.93
CA THR A 127 10.41 6.49 34.03
C THR A 127 9.97 7.55 35.05
N VAL A 128 8.68 7.90 35.05
CA VAL A 128 8.09 8.79 36.08
C VAL A 128 7.53 7.98 37.25
N THR A 129 6.71 6.98 36.95
CA THR A 129 6.09 6.07 37.92
C THR A 129 6.76 4.70 37.81
N PRO A 130 7.70 4.36 38.70
CA PRO A 130 8.41 3.10 38.62
C PRO A 130 7.47 1.93 38.87
N ASP A 131 7.67 0.85 38.11
CA ASP A 131 6.96 -0.42 38.27
C ASP A 131 7.95 -1.58 38.35
N VAL A 132 7.50 -2.70 38.91
CA VAL A 132 8.27 -3.95 39.00
C VAL A 132 7.42 -5.09 38.49
N PHE A 133 7.88 -5.73 37.44
CA PHE A 133 7.16 -6.83 36.81
C PHE A 133 8.13 -7.91 36.31
N TYR A 134 7.56 -9.02 35.85
CA TYR A 134 8.29 -10.24 35.54
C TYR A 134 8.04 -10.68 34.11
N TYR A 135 9.11 -11.04 33.41
CA TYR A 135 9.06 -11.69 32.12
C TYR A 135 9.43 -13.17 32.26
N GLN A 136 8.58 -14.03 31.73
CA GLN A 136 8.79 -15.48 31.69
C GLN A 136 9.05 -15.90 30.24
N PRO A 137 10.24 -16.43 29.90
CA PRO A 137 10.55 -16.88 28.55
C PRO A 137 9.94 -18.27 28.29
N ILE A 138 8.61 -18.32 28.32
CA ILE A 138 7.82 -19.52 28.05
C ILE A 138 7.51 -19.59 26.56
N MET A 139 7.82 -20.72 25.95
CA MET A 139 7.51 -21.01 24.55
C MET A 139 6.63 -22.26 24.47
N THR A 140 5.56 -22.18 23.67
CA THR A 140 4.71 -23.32 23.33
C THR A 140 4.85 -23.66 21.86
N LEU A 141 5.15 -24.93 21.55
CA LEU A 141 5.24 -25.39 20.17
C LEU A 141 3.89 -25.33 19.46
N GLN A 142 3.83 -24.57 18.36
CA GLN A 142 2.61 -24.40 17.56
C GLN A 142 2.35 -25.55 16.59
N LYS A 143 3.38 -26.35 16.28
CA LYS A 143 3.33 -27.50 15.38
C LYS A 143 4.23 -28.61 15.89
N ASN A 144 3.93 -29.83 15.45
CA ASN A 144 4.81 -30.97 15.70
C ASN A 144 6.18 -30.72 15.07
N ILE A 145 7.24 -31.04 15.79
CA ILE A 145 8.59 -31.18 15.23
C ILE A 145 8.73 -32.65 14.86
N ILE A 146 8.94 -32.92 13.58
CA ILE A 146 9.07 -34.27 13.02
C ILE A 146 10.50 -34.49 12.52
N ASP A 147 10.95 -35.74 12.53
CA ASP A 147 12.19 -36.13 11.83
C ASP A 147 11.96 -36.33 10.33
N HIS A 148 13.02 -36.71 9.61
CA HIS A 148 12.96 -36.98 8.17
C HIS A 148 12.11 -38.22 7.81
N THR A 149 11.78 -39.08 8.77
CA THR A 149 10.91 -40.26 8.58
C THR A 149 9.43 -39.93 8.81
N GLY A 150 9.13 -38.71 9.28
CA GLY A 150 7.78 -38.30 9.65
C GLY A 150 7.39 -38.63 11.10
N LYS A 151 8.31 -39.18 11.90
CA LYS A 151 8.07 -39.45 13.32
C LYS A 151 8.12 -38.15 14.11
N VAL A 152 7.14 -37.95 15.00
CA VAL A 152 7.10 -36.79 15.89
C VAL A 152 8.20 -36.91 16.95
N ILE A 153 9.15 -35.97 16.93
CA ILE A 153 10.19 -35.79 17.96
C ILE A 153 9.59 -35.02 19.15
N TYR A 154 8.90 -33.91 18.86
CA TYR A 154 8.25 -33.10 19.89
C TYR A 154 6.82 -32.72 19.44
N PRO A 155 5.80 -32.99 20.27
CA PRO A 155 4.43 -32.70 19.92
C PRO A 155 4.11 -31.20 19.99
N LYS A 156 3.16 -30.77 19.16
CA LYS A 156 2.45 -29.50 19.30
C LYS A 156 1.90 -29.39 20.73
N GLY A 157 1.98 -28.22 21.32
CA GLY A 157 1.54 -27.96 22.69
C GLY A 157 2.61 -28.26 23.75
N LEU A 158 3.80 -28.75 23.38
CA LEU A 158 4.93 -28.79 24.29
C LEU A 158 5.28 -27.36 24.73
N THR A 159 5.21 -27.11 26.03
CA THR A 159 5.53 -25.84 26.66
C THR A 159 6.80 -25.96 27.46
N ILE A 160 7.77 -25.09 27.21
CA ILE A 160 9.04 -25.02 27.94
C ILE A 160 9.29 -23.58 28.40
N ASN A 161 9.99 -23.41 29.52
CA ASN A 161 10.53 -22.13 29.97
C ASN A 161 12.04 -22.14 29.81
N ALA A 162 12.60 -21.21 29.04
CA ALA A 162 14.03 -21.16 28.74
C ALA A 162 14.95 -21.01 29.97
N LEU A 163 14.42 -20.56 31.10
CA LEU A 163 15.15 -20.43 32.37
C LEU A 163 14.95 -21.61 33.33
N ASP A 164 14.08 -22.57 32.98
CA ASP A 164 13.74 -23.72 33.81
C ASP A 164 13.93 -25.04 33.05
N ILE A 165 15.07 -25.70 33.27
CA ILE A 165 15.39 -26.98 32.65
C ILE A 165 14.38 -28.07 33.02
N SER A 166 13.73 -27.99 34.19
CA SER A 166 12.76 -29.02 34.59
C SER A 166 11.58 -29.11 33.63
N THR A 167 11.27 -28.02 32.92
CA THR A 167 10.23 -27.97 31.88
C THR A 167 10.65 -28.61 30.55
N TYR A 168 11.95 -28.85 30.34
CA TYR A 168 12.45 -29.42 29.09
C TYR A 168 12.15 -30.92 29.00
N PRO A 169 11.95 -31.47 27.80
CA PRO A 169 11.93 -32.92 27.58
C PRO A 169 13.17 -33.60 28.15
N LYS A 170 13.02 -34.79 28.76
CA LYS A 170 14.13 -35.54 29.40
C LYS A 170 15.36 -35.70 28.50
N VAL A 171 15.15 -35.93 27.20
CA VAL A 171 16.23 -36.07 26.21
C VAL A 171 17.04 -34.78 26.04
N LEU A 172 16.46 -33.60 26.29
CA LEU A 172 17.16 -32.32 26.25
C LEU A 172 17.80 -31.95 27.60
N GLN A 173 17.27 -32.46 28.71
CA GLN A 173 17.85 -32.21 30.04
C GLN A 173 19.29 -32.70 30.14
N GLN A 174 19.65 -33.80 29.47
CA GLN A 174 21.04 -34.30 29.44
C GLN A 174 22.00 -33.36 28.66
N TYR A 175 21.49 -32.62 27.68
CA TYR A 175 22.27 -31.63 26.92
C TYR A 175 22.25 -30.25 27.59
N ALA A 176 21.42 -30.07 28.61
CA ALA A 176 21.44 -28.89 29.47
C ALA A 176 22.61 -28.98 30.45
N LEU A 177 23.84 -29.06 29.92
CA LEU A 177 25.08 -29.08 30.71
C LEU A 177 25.25 -27.81 31.54
N THR A 178 24.50 -26.77 31.23
CA THR A 178 24.21 -25.65 32.11
C THR A 178 22.92 -25.04 31.56
N PRO A 179 21.90 -24.69 32.38
CA PRO A 179 20.87 -23.76 31.89
C PRO A 179 21.64 -22.55 31.36
N PRO A 180 21.20 -21.86 30.29
CA PRO A 180 21.88 -20.63 29.94
C PRO A 180 21.87 -19.76 31.19
N ILE A 181 23.05 -19.61 31.80
CA ILE A 181 23.21 -18.85 33.03
C ILE A 181 23.12 -17.41 32.56
N TYR A 182 21.88 -16.93 32.46
CA TYR A 182 21.60 -15.51 32.32
C TYR A 182 21.67 -14.90 33.72
N ASP A 183 22.85 -14.92 34.35
CA ASP A 183 23.15 -14.19 35.58
C ASP A 183 23.56 -12.73 35.29
N THR A 184 23.59 -12.35 34.01
CA THR A 184 23.95 -11.02 33.57
C THR A 184 22.87 -10.00 33.95
N VAL A 185 23.25 -8.92 34.63
CA VAL A 185 22.38 -7.76 34.86
C VAL A 185 22.37 -6.90 33.62
N LEU A 186 21.18 -6.57 33.11
CA LEU A 186 21.01 -5.65 32.00
C LEU A 186 20.57 -4.30 32.52
N LEU A 187 21.28 -3.24 32.13
CA LEU A 187 20.99 -1.86 32.49
C LEU A 187 20.50 -1.14 31.24
N PHE A 188 19.25 -0.67 31.27
CA PHE A 188 18.63 0.08 30.19
C PHE A 188 18.60 1.56 30.54
N ALA A 189 19.01 2.41 29.59
CA ALA A 189 18.93 3.86 29.73
C ALA A 189 18.83 4.53 28.35
N ASP A 190 18.45 5.81 28.35
CA ASP A 190 18.65 6.69 27.21
C ASP A 190 20.06 7.31 27.28
N GLY A 191 20.86 7.12 26.23
CA GLY A 191 22.21 7.68 26.13
C GLY A 191 22.25 9.17 25.78
N ASP A 192 21.15 9.77 25.33
CA ASP A 192 21.05 11.22 25.14
C ASP A 192 20.77 11.97 26.44
N ASP A 193 20.29 11.27 27.47
CA ASP A 193 20.02 11.83 28.79
C ASP A 193 21.27 11.73 29.69
N VAL A 194 21.93 12.87 29.88
CA VAL A 194 23.16 12.98 30.69
C VAL A 194 22.96 12.47 32.13
N LEU A 195 21.78 12.65 32.72
CA LEU A 195 21.51 12.20 34.09
C LEU A 195 21.39 10.67 34.15
N GLN A 196 20.79 10.05 33.13
CA GLN A 196 20.75 8.60 33.01
C GLN A 196 22.14 8.00 32.75
N VAL A 197 22.98 8.66 31.95
CA VAL A 197 24.39 8.22 31.75
C VAL A 197 25.19 8.30 33.06
N LYS A 198 25.02 9.35 33.86
CA LYS A 198 25.61 9.42 35.21
C LYS A 198 25.12 8.29 36.10
N TRP A 199 23.80 8.05 36.13
CA TRP A 199 23.21 6.95 36.88
C TRP A 199 23.77 5.58 36.47
N LEU A 200 23.97 5.34 35.16
CA LEU A 200 24.62 4.13 34.65
C LEU A 200 26.03 3.96 35.24
N LYS A 201 26.83 5.04 35.27
CA LYS A 201 28.18 5.02 35.83
C LYS A 201 28.17 4.62 37.32
N THR A 202 27.29 5.23 38.11
CA THR A 202 27.13 4.90 39.54
C THR A 202 26.73 3.43 39.73
N LYS A 203 25.75 2.93 38.95
CA LYS A 203 25.30 1.54 39.04
C LYS A 203 26.37 0.55 38.59
N LEU A 204 27.14 0.86 37.55
CA LEU A 204 28.28 0.04 37.11
C LEU A 204 29.31 -0.09 38.24
N MET A 205 29.73 1.01 38.86
CA MET A 205 30.67 0.99 39.98
C MET A 205 30.14 0.19 41.18
N GLN A 206 28.85 0.33 41.50
CA GLN A 206 28.20 -0.40 42.58
C GLN A 206 28.18 -1.91 42.32
N LEU A 207 27.79 -2.32 41.11
CA LEU A 207 27.59 -3.73 40.75
C LEU A 207 28.87 -4.45 40.32
N GLN A 208 29.90 -3.74 39.86
CA GLN A 208 31.21 -4.34 39.58
C GLN A 208 31.80 -5.02 40.83
N ARG A 209 31.48 -4.53 42.04
CA ARG A 209 31.90 -5.14 43.30
C ARG A 209 31.34 -6.55 43.52
N SER A 210 30.16 -6.86 42.97
CA SER A 210 29.53 -8.17 43.13
C SER A 210 30.03 -9.22 42.14
N LYS A 211 30.96 -8.88 41.24
CA LYS A 211 31.48 -9.74 40.15
C LYS A 211 30.40 -10.31 39.23
N THR A 212 29.21 -9.72 39.22
CA THR A 212 28.12 -10.12 38.34
C THR A 212 28.37 -9.58 36.94
N PRO A 213 28.21 -10.36 35.86
CA PRO A 213 28.34 -9.83 34.50
C PRO A 213 27.32 -8.70 34.25
N LEU A 214 27.77 -7.59 33.67
CA LEU A 214 26.93 -6.40 33.41
C LEU A 214 26.88 -6.07 31.92
N LYS A 215 25.70 -5.76 31.39
CA LYS A 215 25.53 -5.24 30.04
C LYS A 215 24.70 -3.97 30.07
N VAL A 216 25.24 -2.89 29.50
CA VAL A 216 24.51 -1.66 29.26
C VAL A 216 23.85 -1.74 27.89
N ILE A 217 22.56 -1.42 27.84
CA ILE A 217 21.74 -1.42 26.64
C ILE A 217 21.11 -0.03 26.50
N LEU A 218 21.49 0.71 25.46
CA LEU A 218 20.94 2.01 25.16
C LEU A 218 19.69 1.91 24.30
N THR A 219 18.79 2.84 24.55
CA THR A 219 17.56 3.04 23.77
C THR A 219 17.65 4.31 22.89
N GLY A 220 18.52 5.25 23.25
CA GLY A 220 18.85 6.46 22.50
C GLY A 220 20.32 6.86 22.71
N GLY A 221 20.79 7.90 22.02
CA GLY A 221 22.16 8.40 22.15
C GLY A 221 23.23 7.78 21.25
N ASN A 222 24.43 8.36 21.35
CA ASN A 222 25.63 7.93 20.64
C ASN A 222 26.33 6.81 21.42
N VAL A 223 26.43 5.63 20.81
CA VAL A 223 27.00 4.43 21.46
C VAL A 223 28.47 4.63 21.84
N HIS A 224 29.24 5.29 20.97
CA HIS A 224 30.67 5.49 21.21
C HIS A 224 30.93 6.50 22.33
N GLU A 225 30.23 7.64 22.32
CA GLU A 225 30.37 8.67 23.35
C GLU A 225 30.00 8.12 24.74
N VAL A 226 28.87 7.40 24.85
CA VAL A 226 28.45 6.80 26.11
C VAL A 226 29.41 5.69 26.54
N SER A 227 29.91 4.87 25.61
CA SER A 227 30.90 3.84 25.94
C SER A 227 32.20 4.43 26.49
N LEU A 228 32.70 5.53 25.91
CA LEU A 228 33.85 6.28 26.42
C LEU A 228 33.56 6.89 27.80
N ALA A 229 32.39 7.51 27.98
CA ALA A 229 32.02 8.16 29.25
C ALA A 229 31.91 7.17 30.42
N LEU A 230 31.50 5.93 30.14
CA LEU A 230 31.34 4.87 31.13
C LEU A 230 32.59 3.99 31.32
N ASP A 231 33.58 4.10 30.42
CA ASP A 231 34.69 3.12 30.29
C ASP A 231 34.18 1.67 30.29
N HIS A 232 33.07 1.44 29.56
CA HIS A 232 32.39 0.14 29.54
C HIS A 232 31.79 -0.16 28.17
N ASN A 233 31.69 -1.45 27.83
CA ASN A 233 31.08 -1.90 26.59
C ASN A 233 29.56 -1.68 26.61
N VAL A 234 29.08 -0.89 25.65
CA VAL A 234 27.68 -0.52 25.51
C VAL A 234 27.07 -1.19 24.28
N ARG A 235 25.82 -1.62 24.40
CA ARG A 235 25.00 -2.13 23.29
C ARG A 235 23.84 -1.18 23.03
N PHE A 236 23.23 -1.29 21.87
CA PHE A 236 22.04 -0.54 21.52
C PHE A 236 20.90 -1.52 21.22
N ASP A 237 19.69 -1.27 21.73
CA ASP A 237 18.51 -2.08 21.42
C ASP A 237 17.97 -1.73 20.03
N GLN A 238 18.67 -2.19 18.99
CA GLN A 238 18.33 -1.84 17.61
C GLN A 238 16.91 -2.27 17.27
N GLY A 239 16.09 -1.27 16.93
CA GLY A 239 14.68 -1.51 16.62
C GLY A 239 13.85 -1.96 17.82
N GLY A 240 14.33 -1.85 19.06
CA GLY A 240 13.54 -2.07 20.29
C GLY A 240 13.18 -3.53 20.58
N PHE A 241 13.95 -4.50 20.06
CA PHE A 241 13.62 -5.92 20.19
C PHE A 241 13.66 -6.39 21.65
N ILE A 242 14.71 -6.02 22.38
CA ILE A 242 14.92 -6.48 23.75
C ILE A 242 13.92 -5.81 24.69
N THR A 243 13.71 -4.49 24.55
CA THR A 243 12.69 -3.75 25.30
C THR A 243 11.31 -4.35 25.07
N ARG A 244 10.91 -4.62 23.82
CA ARG A 244 9.60 -5.25 23.55
C ARG A 244 9.48 -6.65 24.12
N THR A 245 10.55 -7.44 24.04
CA THR A 245 10.55 -8.81 24.56
C THR A 245 10.34 -8.82 26.07
N PHE A 246 11.05 -7.95 26.80
CA PHE A 246 10.88 -7.84 28.24
C PHE A 246 9.65 -7.03 28.66
N GLY A 247 9.01 -6.31 27.74
CA GLY A 247 7.86 -5.44 28.05
C GLY A 247 8.26 -4.18 28.81
N ILE A 248 9.50 -3.69 28.66
CA ILE A 248 9.98 -2.46 29.30
C ILE A 248 9.15 -1.28 28.76
N LYS A 249 8.51 -0.52 29.66
CA LYS A 249 7.63 0.58 29.28
C LYS A 249 8.33 1.93 29.39
N ALA A 250 9.31 2.04 30.28
CA ALA A 250 10.09 3.25 30.48
C ALA A 250 11.57 2.96 30.82
N VAL A 251 12.44 3.95 30.60
CA VAL A 251 13.86 3.91 30.99
C VAL A 251 14.20 5.07 31.93
N PRO A 252 15.13 4.94 32.88
CA PRO A 252 16.00 3.79 33.07
C PRO A 252 15.31 2.59 33.74
N SER A 253 15.84 1.41 33.43
CA SER A 253 15.33 0.12 33.91
C SER A 253 16.46 -0.87 34.14
N ILE A 254 16.30 -1.74 35.14
CA ILE A 254 17.24 -2.83 35.45
C ILE A 254 16.53 -4.15 35.23
N VAL A 255 17.18 -5.07 34.51
CA VAL A 255 16.70 -6.44 34.34
C VAL A 255 17.66 -7.41 35.01
N THR A 256 17.15 -8.19 35.95
CA THR A 256 17.90 -9.23 36.68
C THR A 256 17.19 -10.57 36.58
N LYS A 257 17.92 -11.67 36.71
CA LYS A 257 17.30 -12.99 36.82
C LYS A 257 16.75 -13.18 38.24
N ASP A 258 15.51 -13.65 38.33
CA ASP A 258 14.85 -14.06 39.57
C ASP A 258 14.28 -15.47 39.38
N ASN A 259 15.02 -16.47 39.87
CA ASN A 259 14.75 -17.88 39.68
C ASN A 259 14.54 -18.26 38.19
N VAL A 260 13.30 -18.59 37.80
CA VAL A 260 12.89 -19.02 36.44
C VAL A 260 12.25 -17.89 35.62
N SER A 261 12.40 -16.65 36.08
CA SER A 261 11.87 -15.44 35.44
C SER A 261 12.95 -14.35 35.37
N MET A 262 12.74 -13.35 34.53
CA MET A 262 13.49 -12.10 34.55
C MET A 262 12.67 -11.07 35.30
N LYS A 263 13.23 -10.46 36.33
CA LYS A 263 12.66 -9.32 37.04
C LYS A 263 13.07 -8.04 36.32
N ILE A 264 12.08 -7.23 35.96
CA ILE A 264 12.25 -5.90 35.39
C ILE A 264 11.88 -4.90 36.48
N GLN A 265 12.81 -4.00 36.78
CA GLN A 265 12.61 -2.91 37.73
C GLN A 265 12.84 -1.60 37.02
N GLU A 266 11.79 -0.83 36.82
CA GLU A 266 11.90 0.54 36.32
C GLU A 266 12.37 1.47 37.45
N ILE A 267 13.29 2.37 37.14
CA ILE A 267 13.93 3.24 38.13
C ILE A 267 13.39 4.65 37.98
N SER A 268 12.84 5.21 39.06
CA SER A 268 12.25 6.55 39.02
C SER A 268 13.29 7.59 38.58
N TYR A 269 12.90 8.47 37.67
CA TYR A 269 13.73 9.58 37.26
C TYR A 269 14.09 10.52 38.41
N ARG A 270 13.26 10.59 39.46
CA ARG A 270 13.62 11.33 40.69
C ARG A 270 14.83 10.72 41.40
N GLU A 271 14.93 9.39 41.43
CA GLU A 271 16.09 8.68 41.98
C GLU A 271 17.34 8.96 41.13
N VAL A 272 17.19 8.94 39.81
CA VAL A 272 18.28 9.27 38.85
C VAL A 272 18.83 10.67 39.11
N VAL A 273 17.94 11.66 39.21
CA VAL A 273 18.30 13.06 39.50
C VAL A 273 18.99 13.16 40.86
N PHE A 274 18.46 12.51 41.89
CA PHE A 274 19.03 12.54 43.24
C PHE A 274 20.45 11.95 43.26
N LEU A 275 20.66 10.79 42.63
CA LEU A 275 21.98 10.16 42.55
C LEU A 275 22.99 11.00 41.77
N ALA A 276 22.53 11.70 40.73
CA ALA A 276 23.39 12.57 39.92
C ALA A 276 23.85 13.86 40.65
N GLN A 277 23.27 14.17 41.82
CA GLN A 277 23.65 15.31 42.67
C GLN A 277 24.66 14.95 43.77
N ILE A 278 24.95 13.67 43.98
CA ILE A 278 25.83 13.17 45.05
C ILE A 278 27.30 13.11 44.61
N ASP A 279 27.57 13.35 43.32
CA ASP A 279 28.91 13.44 42.71
C ASP A 279 29.51 14.85 42.78
#